data_AF-A0A830HF90-F1
#
_entry.id   AF-A0A830HF90-F1
#
_cell.length_a   1.000
_cell.length_b   1.000
_cell.length_c   1.000
_cell.angle_alpha   90.00
_cell.angle_beta   90.00
_cell.angle_gamma   90.00
#
_symmetry.space_group_name_H-M   'P 1'
#
loop_
_entity.id
_entity.type
_entity.pdbx_description
1 polymer ?
#
loop_
_entity_poly.entity_id
_entity_poly.type
_entity_poly.pdbx_seq_one_letter_code
_entity_poly.pdbx_strand_id
1 'polypeptide(L)'
;MLEKPLGISFAETPAGLVVDDLVADGNADLSDDVYLGDTLMSVNDFACEGKTFDAIMDVIIDAQGPVKLVLAHEAVAPEPAAAPTPAPAPTPAPAAVPNGPTNVTLAFVEAGSTIPVAEASLDGNVVLRTAMLDGGRELYDTWGKLMNCGGAGQCGTCVVRVLEGGDLLSERTDAEVGHLGSGKERNSYRLACQVEPSKGAQGRCVVEMKPTKK
;
A
#
# COMPACT_ATOMS: atom_id res chain seq x y z
N MET A 1 0.11 10.49 27.31
CA MET A 1 0.38 9.04 27.52
C MET A 1 -0.72 8.30 26.80
N LEU A 2 -0.41 7.25 26.07
CA LEU A 2 -1.32 6.66 25.11
C LEU A 2 -1.61 5.20 25.42
N GLU A 3 -2.89 4.82 25.44
CA GLU A 3 -3.29 3.45 25.75
C GLU A 3 -3.09 2.53 24.54
N LYS A 4 -2.77 1.27 24.80
CA LYS A 4 -2.70 0.25 23.75
C LYS A 4 -4.12 -0.23 23.38
N PRO A 5 -4.41 -0.52 22.09
CA PRO A 5 -3.54 -0.30 20.93
C PRO A 5 -3.35 1.19 20.65
N LEU A 6 -2.12 1.59 20.30
CA LEU A 6 -1.77 3.02 20.17
C LEU A 6 -2.52 3.71 19.03
N GLY A 7 -2.87 2.98 17.96
CA GLY A 7 -3.53 3.57 16.80
C GLY A 7 -2.62 4.48 15.98
N ILE A 8 -1.30 4.21 15.96
CA ILE A 8 -0.29 4.98 15.25
C ILE A 8 0.47 4.05 14.30
N SER A 9 0.66 4.50 13.07
CA SER A 9 1.60 3.91 12.13
C SER A 9 2.83 4.81 12.01
N PHE A 10 4.02 4.21 12.02
CA PHE A 10 5.27 4.93 11.85
C PHE A 10 5.92 4.59 10.49
N ALA A 11 6.43 5.61 9.80
CA ALA A 11 7.29 5.46 8.64
C ALA A 11 8.75 5.72 9.02
N GLU A 12 9.67 4.91 8.48
CA GLU A 12 11.11 5.14 8.63
C GLU A 12 11.57 6.20 7.63
N THR A 13 12.22 7.24 8.13
CA THR A 13 12.85 8.31 7.35
C THR A 13 14.32 8.43 7.71
N PRO A 14 15.16 9.09 6.88
CA PRO A 14 16.54 9.38 7.24
C PRO A 14 16.70 10.20 8.53
N ALA A 15 15.65 10.92 8.95
CA ALA A 15 15.62 11.71 10.18
C ALA A 15 15.10 10.93 11.41
N GLY A 16 14.59 9.72 11.21
CA GLY A 16 14.00 8.89 12.28
C GLY A 16 12.63 8.35 11.92
N LEU A 17 11.91 7.86 12.93
CA LEU A 17 10.54 7.38 12.78
C LEU A 17 9.57 8.56 12.81
N VAL A 18 8.71 8.67 11.81
CA VAL A 18 7.69 9.71 11.75
C VAL A 18 6.30 9.10 11.82
N VAL A 19 5.35 9.81 12.41
CA VAL A 19 3.93 9.42 12.41
C VAL A 19 3.40 9.57 10.99
N ASP A 20 3.10 8.44 10.35
CA ASP A 20 2.66 8.38 8.95
C ASP A 20 1.13 8.36 8.85
N ASP A 21 0.48 7.68 9.80
CA ASP A 21 -0.97 7.49 9.81
C ASP A 21 -1.48 7.30 11.24
N LEU A 22 -2.73 7.74 11.47
CA LEU A 22 -3.47 7.52 12.70
C LEU A 22 -4.73 6.71 12.39
N VAL A 23 -4.97 5.67 13.19
CA VAL A 23 -6.19 4.88 13.09
C VAL A 23 -7.37 5.75 13.50
N ALA A 24 -8.32 5.97 12.59
CA ALA A 24 -9.56 6.71 12.87
C ALA A 24 -10.31 6.14 14.08
N ASP A 25 -10.76 7.01 14.98
CA ASP A 25 -11.36 6.65 16.28
C ASP A 25 -10.42 5.83 17.20
N GLY A 26 -9.11 5.78 16.90
CA GLY A 26 -8.08 5.12 17.67
C GLY A 26 -7.54 5.99 18.82
N ASN A 27 -6.80 5.38 19.75
CA ASN A 27 -6.32 6.09 20.93
C ASN A 27 -5.42 7.29 20.61
N ALA A 28 -4.64 7.26 19.52
CA ALA A 28 -3.85 8.39 19.04
C ALA A 28 -4.67 9.47 18.34
N ASP A 29 -5.63 9.07 17.50
CA ASP A 29 -6.54 10.00 16.80
C ASP A 29 -7.42 10.77 17.80
N LEU A 30 -7.82 10.09 18.88
CA LEU A 30 -8.56 10.69 19.99
C LEU A 30 -7.65 11.46 20.98
N SER A 31 -6.34 11.47 20.77
CA SER A 31 -5.40 12.23 21.60
C SER A 31 -5.01 13.55 20.93
N ASP A 32 -5.04 14.65 21.69
CA ASP A 32 -4.51 15.95 21.26
C ASP A 32 -2.96 16.01 21.28
N ASP A 33 -2.29 14.88 21.52
CA ASP A 33 -0.83 14.81 21.74
C ASP A 33 -0.04 14.25 20.53
N VAL A 34 -0.71 13.77 19.48
CA VAL A 34 -0.08 13.06 18.35
C VAL A 34 -0.61 13.61 17.02
N TYR A 35 0.29 14.09 16.16
CA TYR A 35 -0.06 14.60 14.84
C TYR A 35 0.68 13.87 13.72
N LEU A 36 0.05 13.82 12.55
CA LEU A 36 0.70 13.32 11.33
C LEU A 36 1.96 14.16 11.03
N GLY A 37 3.06 13.47 10.72
CA GLY A 37 4.36 14.08 10.47
C GLY A 37 5.23 14.27 11.72
N ASP A 38 4.71 14.01 12.92
CA ASP A 38 5.51 14.11 14.14
C ASP A 38 6.64 13.08 14.16
N THR A 39 7.84 13.50 14.56
CA THR A 39 8.99 12.59 14.64
C THR A 39 9.09 11.97 16.03
N LEU A 40 9.12 10.63 16.10
CA LEU A 40 9.28 9.88 17.34
C LEU A 40 10.70 10.01 17.88
N MET A 41 10.84 10.74 18.98
CA MET A 41 12.11 10.93 19.69
C MET A 41 12.37 9.84 20.72
N SER A 42 11.34 9.45 21.48
CA SER A 42 11.47 8.39 22.49
C SER A 42 10.15 7.68 22.82
N VAL A 43 10.28 6.45 23.29
CA VAL A 43 9.22 5.60 23.81
C VAL A 43 9.53 5.29 25.28
N ASN A 44 8.73 5.81 26.20
CA ASN A 44 9.02 5.85 27.63
C ASN A 44 10.37 6.52 27.90
N ASP A 45 11.33 5.78 28.44
CA ASP A 45 12.70 6.24 28.71
C ASP A 45 13.69 5.79 27.62
N PHE A 46 13.22 5.13 26.55
CA PHE A 46 14.04 4.62 25.46
C PHE A 46 14.14 5.63 24.31
N ALA A 47 15.34 6.17 24.08
CA ALA A 47 15.61 7.08 22.96
C ALA A 47 15.66 6.33 21.62
N CYS A 48 14.97 6.88 20.61
CA CYS A 48 14.85 6.30 19.27
C CYS A 48 16.03 6.69 18.34
N GLU A 49 16.81 7.72 18.69
CA GLU A 49 17.92 8.20 17.86
C GLU A 49 18.99 7.11 17.64
N GLY A 50 19.31 6.84 16.37
CA GLY A 50 20.29 5.84 15.97
C GLY A 50 19.88 4.39 16.24
N LYS A 51 18.62 4.13 16.59
CA LYS A 51 18.06 2.78 16.75
C LYS A 51 17.40 2.32 15.45
N THR A 52 17.34 1.01 15.26
CA THR A 52 16.63 0.40 14.13
C THR A 52 15.13 0.42 14.38
N PHE A 53 14.34 0.47 13.31
CA PHE A 53 12.89 0.35 13.35
C PHE A 53 12.41 -0.80 14.26
N ASP A 54 12.99 -1.99 14.05
CA ASP A 54 12.64 -3.22 14.75
C ASP A 54 12.84 -3.08 16.27
N ALA A 55 13.98 -2.53 16.69
CA ALA A 55 14.28 -2.33 18.12
C ALA A 55 13.33 -1.32 18.79
N ILE A 56 12.85 -0.33 18.04
CA ILE A 56 11.90 0.65 18.56
C ILE A 56 10.50 0.04 18.65
N MET A 57 10.10 -0.76 17.66
CA MET A 57 8.82 -1.48 17.68
C MET A 57 8.75 -2.52 18.80
N ASP A 58 9.83 -3.27 19.03
CA ASP A 58 9.91 -4.22 20.15
C ASP A 58 9.67 -3.50 21.49
N VAL A 59 10.29 -2.34 21.71
CA VAL A 59 10.08 -1.53 22.92
C VAL A 59 8.61 -1.07 23.05
N ILE A 60 7.98 -0.68 21.95
CA ILE A 60 6.56 -0.31 21.94
C ILE A 60 5.68 -1.52 22.26
N ILE A 61 5.97 -2.68 21.68
CA ILE A 61 5.21 -3.92 21.86
C ILE A 61 5.34 -4.44 23.29
N ASP A 62 6.54 -4.40 23.86
CA ASP A 62 6.84 -4.90 25.20
C ASP A 62 6.43 -3.96 26.34
N ALA A 63 6.17 -2.67 26.05
CA ALA A 63 5.74 -1.71 27.06
C ALA A 63 4.45 -2.17 27.77
N GLN A 64 4.48 -2.39 29.07
CA GLN A 64 3.30 -2.77 29.85
C GLN A 64 2.55 -1.51 30.29
N GLY A 65 1.26 -1.41 29.92
CA GLY A 65 0.42 -0.26 30.26
C GLY A 65 0.52 0.90 29.26
N PRO A 66 0.07 2.11 29.65
CA PRO A 66 0.05 3.27 28.75
C PRO A 66 1.47 3.68 28.37
N VAL A 67 1.68 3.90 27.08
CA VAL A 67 2.98 4.21 26.49
C VAL A 67 3.16 5.72 26.46
N LYS A 68 4.29 6.21 26.97
CA LYS A 68 4.66 7.62 26.85
C LYS A 68 5.45 7.80 25.56
N LEU A 69 4.89 8.51 24.58
CA LEU A 69 5.61 8.90 23.38
C LEU A 69 6.11 10.33 23.55
N VAL A 70 7.36 10.58 23.17
CA VAL A 70 7.88 11.94 23.00
C VAL A 70 8.03 12.18 21.51
N LEU A 71 7.24 13.11 21.01
CA LEU A 71 7.13 13.46 19.61
C LEU A 71 7.68 14.86 19.40
N ALA A 72 8.50 15.05 18.36
CA ALA A 72 8.93 16.34 17.89
C ALA A 72 8.04 16.78 16.73
N HIS A 73 7.27 17.84 16.98
CA HIS A 73 6.58 18.57 15.96
C HIS A 73 7.53 19.63 15.39
N GLU A 74 8.29 19.30 14.34
CA GLU A 74 8.95 20.35 13.57
C GLU A 74 7.92 21.00 12.67
N ALA A 75 7.64 22.28 12.94
CA ALA A 75 6.89 23.14 12.04
C ALA A 75 7.69 23.28 10.74
N VAL A 76 7.50 22.34 9.82
CA VAL A 76 7.97 22.48 8.45
C VAL A 76 7.16 23.62 7.86
N ALA A 77 7.79 24.79 7.79
CA ALA A 77 7.24 25.93 7.06
C ALA A 77 6.84 25.44 5.67
N PRO A 78 5.63 25.77 5.18
CA PRO A 78 5.21 25.34 3.86
C PRO A 78 6.23 25.84 2.84
N GLU A 79 6.92 24.92 2.17
CA GLU A 79 7.74 25.27 1.03
C GLU A 79 6.86 26.02 0.01
N PRO A 80 7.32 27.16 -0.53
CA PRO A 80 6.48 28.06 -1.30
C PRO A 80 5.95 27.34 -2.54
N ALA A 81 4.62 27.37 -2.69
CA ALA A 81 3.90 26.92 -3.86
C ALA A 81 4.55 27.50 -5.13
N ALA A 82 5.17 26.63 -5.92
CA ALA A 82 5.56 26.97 -7.28
C ALA A 82 4.28 27.27 -8.08
N ALA A 83 4.23 28.46 -8.67
CA ALA A 83 3.14 29.01 -9.47
C ALA A 83 2.62 28.07 -10.57
N PRO A 84 1.35 28.23 -10.99
CA PRO A 84 0.68 27.31 -11.92
C PRO A 84 1.32 27.34 -13.31
N THR A 85 1.66 26.16 -13.83
CA THR A 85 1.91 25.96 -15.27
C THR A 85 0.56 25.96 -16.02
N PRO A 86 0.52 26.41 -17.30
CA PRO A 86 -0.73 26.73 -18.00
C PRO A 86 -1.63 25.49 -18.15
N ALA A 87 -2.93 25.74 -18.06
CA ALA A 87 -4.00 24.74 -18.15
C ALA A 87 -3.80 23.79 -19.35
N PRO A 88 -3.90 22.46 -19.17
CA PRO A 88 -4.12 21.58 -20.32
C PRO A 88 -5.45 21.97 -20.99
N ALA A 89 -5.40 22.06 -22.32
CA ALA A 89 -6.55 22.29 -23.20
C ALA A 89 -7.73 21.33 -22.86
N PRO A 90 -8.99 21.70 -23.17
CA PRO A 90 -10.15 20.91 -22.79
C PRO A 90 -10.00 19.46 -23.21
N THR A 91 -10.09 18.57 -22.23
CA THR A 91 -10.18 17.13 -22.39
C THR A 91 -11.25 16.83 -23.45
N PRO A 92 -10.97 16.04 -24.50
CA PRO A 92 -12.05 15.51 -25.33
C PRO A 92 -13.00 14.73 -24.41
N ALA A 93 -14.31 14.93 -24.61
CA ALA A 93 -15.38 14.22 -23.91
C ALA A 93 -15.06 12.72 -23.78
N PRO A 94 -15.46 12.06 -22.68
CA PRO A 94 -15.13 10.66 -22.43
C PRO A 94 -15.46 9.82 -23.67
N ALA A 95 -14.42 9.21 -24.24
CA ALA A 95 -14.57 8.22 -25.28
C ALA A 95 -15.54 7.17 -24.76
N ALA A 96 -16.55 6.90 -25.58
CA ALA A 96 -17.65 5.99 -25.29
C ALA A 96 -17.16 4.73 -24.59
N VAL A 97 -17.82 4.38 -23.47
CA VAL A 97 -17.69 3.08 -22.82
C VAL A 97 -17.81 1.98 -23.87
N PRO A 98 -16.75 1.20 -24.14
CA PRO A 98 -16.93 0.01 -24.94
C PRO A 98 -17.75 -0.97 -24.09
N ASN A 99 -19.01 -1.19 -24.48
CA ASN A 99 -19.82 -2.34 -24.03
C ASN A 99 -19.29 -3.65 -24.68
N GLY A 100 -17.97 -3.75 -24.85
CA GLY A 100 -17.30 -4.91 -25.43
C GLY A 100 -16.97 -5.94 -24.36
N PRO A 101 -16.70 -7.20 -24.76
CA PRO A 101 -16.20 -8.20 -23.83
C PRO A 101 -14.91 -7.68 -23.17
N THR A 102 -14.82 -7.81 -21.85
CA THR A 102 -13.63 -7.46 -21.07
C THR A 102 -12.70 -8.67 -21.12
N ASN A 103 -11.51 -8.51 -21.71
CA ASN A 103 -10.51 -9.57 -21.87
C ASN A 103 -9.10 -8.99 -21.69
N VAL A 104 -8.57 -9.11 -20.47
CA VAL A 104 -7.22 -8.67 -20.15
C VAL A 104 -6.33 -9.89 -19.98
N THR A 105 -5.25 -9.97 -20.75
CA THR A 105 -4.22 -11.01 -20.58
C THR A 105 -3.24 -10.57 -19.51
N LEU A 106 -3.16 -11.32 -18.42
CA LEU A 106 -2.17 -11.15 -17.38
C LEU A 106 -0.88 -11.87 -17.78
N ALA A 107 0.22 -11.13 -17.82
CA ALA A 107 1.55 -11.67 -18.04
C ALA A 107 2.36 -11.55 -16.75
N PHE A 108 2.80 -12.69 -16.22
CA PHE A 108 3.45 -12.73 -14.91
C PHE A 108 4.96 -12.86 -15.07
N VAL A 109 5.71 -11.97 -14.43
CA VAL A 109 7.18 -11.97 -14.44
C VAL A 109 7.74 -12.20 -13.04
N GLU A 110 8.97 -12.71 -12.98
CA GLU A 110 9.74 -12.79 -11.73
C GLU A 110 10.45 -11.45 -11.47
N ALA A 111 10.79 -11.19 -10.21
CA ALA A 111 11.46 -9.96 -9.80
C ALA A 111 12.74 -9.71 -10.61
N GLY A 112 12.79 -8.56 -11.32
CA GLY A 112 13.93 -8.19 -12.16
C GLY A 112 14.00 -8.87 -13.54
N SER A 113 12.98 -9.63 -13.93
CA SER A 113 12.84 -10.20 -15.28
C SER A 113 11.78 -9.46 -16.09
N THR A 114 11.98 -9.38 -17.41
CA THR A 114 10.97 -8.88 -18.36
C THR A 114 10.31 -10.00 -19.16
N ILE A 115 10.75 -11.25 -18.96
CA ILE A 115 10.23 -12.41 -19.70
C ILE A 115 9.05 -13.01 -18.92
N PRO A 116 7.85 -13.12 -19.52
CA PRO A 116 6.70 -13.73 -18.87
C PRO A 116 6.96 -15.23 -18.66
N VAL A 117 6.76 -15.69 -17.42
CA VAL A 117 6.91 -17.11 -17.07
C VAL A 117 5.57 -17.84 -17.02
N ALA A 118 4.45 -17.11 -17.02
CA ALA A 118 3.12 -17.65 -17.28
C ALA A 118 2.17 -16.52 -17.72
N GLU A 119 1.01 -16.91 -18.25
CA GLU A 119 -0.08 -16.00 -18.60
C GLU A 119 -1.41 -16.53 -18.04
N ALA A 120 -2.33 -15.63 -17.70
CA ALA A 120 -3.70 -15.94 -17.31
C ALA A 120 -4.68 -14.92 -17.91
N SER A 121 -5.96 -15.25 -17.91
CA SER A 121 -7.00 -14.33 -18.36
C SER A 121 -7.70 -13.66 -17.18
N LEU A 122 -7.93 -12.35 -17.28
CA LEU A 122 -8.70 -11.55 -16.36
C LEU A 122 -9.93 -11.03 -17.12
N ASP A 123 -10.98 -11.84 -17.13
CA ASP A 123 -12.23 -11.57 -17.85
C ASP A 123 -13.37 -11.23 -16.87
N GLY A 124 -14.33 -10.41 -17.34
CA GLY A 124 -15.55 -10.12 -16.61
C GLY A 124 -15.30 -9.56 -15.21
N ASN A 125 -15.91 -10.16 -14.18
CA ASN A 125 -15.78 -9.73 -12.77
C ASN A 125 -14.80 -10.63 -11.98
N VAL A 126 -13.79 -11.19 -12.66
CA VAL A 126 -12.76 -11.98 -11.96
C VAL A 126 -11.78 -11.02 -11.29
N VAL A 127 -11.51 -11.28 -10.01
CA VAL A 127 -10.51 -10.52 -9.23
C VAL A 127 -9.10 -11.06 -9.52
N LEU A 128 -8.11 -10.18 -9.61
CA LEU A 128 -6.72 -10.50 -9.97
C LEU A 128 -6.12 -11.61 -9.10
N ARG A 129 -6.37 -11.60 -7.78
CA ARG A 129 -5.94 -12.66 -6.86
C ARG A 129 -6.43 -14.04 -7.32
N THR A 130 -7.70 -14.14 -7.71
CA THR A 130 -8.30 -15.40 -8.13
C THR A 130 -7.67 -15.87 -9.44
N ALA A 131 -7.51 -14.97 -10.42
CA ALA A 131 -6.86 -15.29 -11.70
C ALA A 131 -5.40 -15.76 -11.51
N MET A 132 -4.67 -15.16 -10.55
CA MET A 132 -3.31 -15.60 -10.20
C MET A 132 -3.29 -17.00 -9.60
N LEU A 133 -4.13 -17.25 -8.58
CA LEU A 133 -4.16 -18.53 -7.89
C LEU A 133 -4.64 -19.67 -8.79
N ASP A 134 -5.63 -19.43 -9.65
CA ASP A 134 -6.12 -20.41 -10.63
C ASP A 134 -5.06 -20.71 -11.70
N GLY A 135 -4.29 -19.70 -12.11
CA GLY A 135 -3.10 -19.84 -12.95
C GLY A 135 -1.89 -20.47 -12.26
N GLY A 136 -2.03 -21.00 -11.05
CA GLY A 136 -0.96 -21.65 -10.28
C GLY A 136 0.14 -20.70 -9.80
N ARG A 137 -0.13 -19.39 -9.76
CA ARG A 137 0.83 -18.38 -9.31
C ARG A 137 0.71 -18.15 -7.83
N GLU A 138 1.74 -18.60 -7.13
CA GLU A 138 1.85 -18.45 -5.68
C GLU A 138 2.02 -16.97 -5.30
N LEU A 139 0.96 -16.38 -4.76
CA LEU A 139 0.94 -14.98 -4.32
C LEU A 139 1.54 -14.79 -2.92
N TYR A 140 1.46 -15.84 -2.09
CA TYR A 140 1.79 -15.77 -0.68
C TYR A 140 3.05 -16.56 -0.36
N ASP A 141 3.95 -15.94 0.38
CA ASP A 141 4.98 -16.66 1.12
C ASP A 141 4.36 -17.52 2.23
N THR A 142 5.18 -18.36 2.88
CA THR A 142 4.74 -19.29 3.94
C THR A 142 3.99 -18.61 5.07
N TRP A 143 4.37 -17.38 5.44
CA TRP A 143 3.67 -16.61 6.46
C TRP A 143 2.37 -16.01 5.91
N GLY A 144 2.42 -15.44 4.70
CA GLY A 144 1.23 -14.94 3.99
C GLY A 144 0.13 -16.00 3.83
N LYS A 145 0.49 -17.28 3.61
CA LYS A 145 -0.49 -18.38 3.52
C LYS A 145 -1.25 -18.61 4.83
N LEU A 146 -0.61 -18.42 5.97
CA LEU A 146 -1.21 -18.61 7.28
C LEU A 146 -2.09 -17.41 7.69
N MET A 147 -1.66 -16.19 7.32
CA MET A 147 -2.28 -14.94 7.82
C MET A 147 -3.14 -14.20 6.79
N ASN A 148 -3.31 -14.70 5.56
CA ASN A 148 -4.14 -14.01 4.57
C ASN A 148 -5.63 -14.03 4.96
N CYS A 149 -6.31 -12.91 4.69
CA CYS A 149 -7.75 -12.73 4.94
C CYS A 149 -8.65 -13.37 3.87
N GLY A 150 -8.15 -14.30 3.05
CA GLY A 150 -8.91 -14.91 1.95
C GLY A 150 -9.32 -13.95 0.82
N GLY A 151 -8.86 -12.69 0.85
CA GLY A 151 -9.19 -11.67 -0.15
C GLY A 151 -10.13 -10.56 0.33
N ALA A 152 -10.51 -10.54 1.61
CA ALA A 152 -11.38 -9.51 2.21
C ALA A 152 -10.77 -8.09 2.32
N GLY A 153 -9.55 -7.87 1.83
CA GLY A 153 -8.88 -6.56 1.86
C GLY A 153 -8.33 -6.14 3.23
N GLN A 154 -8.26 -7.03 4.23
CA GLN A 154 -7.93 -6.65 5.62
C GLN A 154 -6.46 -6.85 6.02
N CYS A 155 -5.68 -7.61 5.26
CA CYS A 155 -4.36 -8.09 5.71
C CYS A 155 -3.16 -7.52 4.93
N GLY A 156 -3.38 -6.83 3.81
CA GLY A 156 -2.30 -6.33 2.96
C GLY A 156 -1.33 -7.40 2.39
N THR A 157 -1.59 -8.70 2.54
CA THR A 157 -0.63 -9.74 2.09
C THR A 157 -0.65 -9.98 0.58
N CYS A 158 -1.73 -9.57 -0.10
CA CYS A 158 -1.98 -9.82 -1.53
C CYS A 158 -1.25 -8.84 -2.47
N VAL A 159 -0.16 -8.24 -2.03
CA VAL A 159 0.52 -7.16 -2.75
C VAL A 159 1.24 -7.72 -3.98
N VAL A 160 0.96 -7.10 -5.12
CA VAL A 160 1.65 -7.34 -6.40
C VAL A 160 2.14 -6.02 -6.96
N ARG A 161 3.13 -6.08 -7.86
CA ARG A 161 3.58 -4.91 -8.59
C ARG A 161 3.12 -5.00 -10.05
N VAL A 162 2.35 -4.02 -10.50
CA VAL A 162 1.94 -3.83 -11.89
C VAL A 162 3.05 -3.03 -12.58
N LEU A 163 3.66 -3.65 -13.59
CA LEU A 163 4.69 -3.02 -14.41
C LEU A 163 4.09 -2.30 -15.61
N GLU A 164 3.07 -2.90 -16.24
CA GLU A 164 2.41 -2.37 -17.44
C GLU A 164 0.91 -2.69 -17.42
N GLY A 165 0.10 -1.88 -18.10
CA GLY A 165 -1.35 -2.08 -18.23
C GLY A 165 -2.15 -1.79 -16.97
N GLY A 166 -1.67 -0.88 -16.11
CA GLY A 166 -2.40 -0.45 -14.91
C GLY A 166 -3.71 0.28 -15.22
N ASP A 167 -3.81 0.92 -16.38
CA ASP A 167 -5.02 1.55 -16.93
C ASP A 167 -6.11 0.54 -17.33
N LEU A 168 -5.75 -0.74 -17.51
CA LEU A 168 -6.69 -1.82 -17.79
C LEU A 168 -7.37 -2.36 -16.52
N LEU A 169 -6.94 -1.89 -15.34
CA LEU A 169 -7.40 -2.36 -14.04
C LEU A 169 -8.36 -1.34 -13.42
N SER A 170 -9.16 -1.80 -12.46
CA SER A 170 -10.06 -0.96 -11.68
C SER A 170 -9.31 0.13 -10.91
N GLU A 171 -10.04 1.18 -10.54
CA GLU A 171 -9.57 2.20 -9.61
C GLU A 171 -9.17 1.58 -8.26
N ARG A 172 -8.34 2.29 -7.51
CA ARG A 172 -7.90 1.82 -6.19
C ARG A 172 -9.03 1.92 -5.18
N THR A 173 -9.19 0.90 -4.36
CA THR A 173 -10.11 0.94 -3.21
C THR A 173 -9.44 1.60 -2.01
N ASP A 174 -10.23 2.07 -1.04
CA ASP A 174 -9.70 2.62 0.22
C ASP A 174 -8.84 1.60 0.97
N ALA A 175 -9.20 0.31 0.90
CA ALA A 175 -8.40 -0.78 1.47
C ALA A 175 -7.04 -0.94 0.77
N GLU A 176 -6.97 -0.71 -0.54
CA GLU A 176 -5.69 -0.66 -1.26
C GLU A 176 -4.87 0.53 -0.82
N VAL A 177 -5.47 1.71 -0.73
CA VAL A 177 -4.80 2.94 -0.33
C VAL A 177 -4.24 2.79 1.08
N GLY A 178 -5.04 2.26 2.01
CA GLY A 178 -4.63 2.03 3.41
C GLY A 178 -3.46 1.08 3.56
N HIS A 179 -3.42 -0.04 2.82
CA HIS A 179 -2.32 -1.01 2.96
C HIS A 179 -1.09 -0.69 2.10
N LEU A 180 -1.27 0.10 1.04
CA LEU A 180 -0.20 0.40 0.07
C LEU A 180 0.37 1.81 0.22
N GLY A 181 -0.13 2.65 1.12
CA GLY A 181 0.40 3.98 1.41
C GLY A 181 0.46 4.91 0.19
N SER A 182 1.09 6.07 0.37
CA SER A 182 1.19 7.11 -0.66
C SER A 182 2.61 7.20 -1.26
N GLY A 183 2.72 7.38 -2.58
CA GLY A 183 4.01 7.59 -3.26
C GLY A 183 4.06 7.11 -4.71
N LYS A 184 4.90 7.74 -5.55
CA LYS A 184 4.95 7.48 -7.00
C LYS A 184 5.39 6.05 -7.35
N GLU A 185 6.30 5.47 -6.56
CA GLU A 185 6.72 4.06 -6.70
C GLU A 185 5.66 3.08 -6.15
N ARG A 186 4.84 3.53 -5.19
CA ARG A 186 3.74 2.76 -4.59
C ARG A 186 2.51 2.70 -5.51
N ASN A 187 2.39 3.64 -6.45
CA ASN A 187 1.38 3.60 -7.52
C ASN A 187 1.52 2.38 -8.45
N SER A 188 2.70 1.77 -8.52
CA SER A 188 2.91 0.52 -9.24
C SER A 188 2.47 -0.71 -8.44
N TYR A 189 2.17 -0.61 -7.13
CA TYR A 189 1.74 -1.76 -6.33
C TYR A 189 0.22 -1.81 -6.18
N ARG A 190 -0.37 -2.99 -6.24
CA ARG A 190 -1.82 -3.21 -6.06
C ARG A 190 -2.06 -4.35 -5.09
N LEU A 191 -3.21 -4.36 -4.41
CA LEU A 191 -3.67 -5.55 -3.70
C LEU A 191 -4.43 -6.39 -4.70
N ALA A 192 -3.88 -7.53 -5.10
CA ALA A 192 -4.51 -8.40 -6.08
C ALA A 192 -5.96 -8.80 -5.70
N CYS A 193 -6.31 -8.79 -4.41
CA CYS A 193 -7.67 -9.09 -3.94
C CYS A 193 -8.69 -7.96 -4.11
N GLN A 194 -8.26 -6.75 -4.50
CA GLN A 194 -9.10 -5.58 -4.69
C GLN A 194 -9.12 -5.10 -6.15
N VAL A 195 -8.43 -5.83 -7.03
CA VAL A 195 -8.26 -5.47 -8.43
C VAL A 195 -9.18 -6.30 -9.30
N GLU A 196 -9.97 -5.64 -10.13
CA GLU A 196 -10.79 -6.20 -11.19
C GLU A 196 -10.38 -5.57 -12.53
N PRO A 197 -10.69 -6.17 -13.69
CA PRO A 197 -10.45 -5.50 -14.95
C PRO A 197 -11.42 -4.32 -15.11
N SER A 198 -10.94 -3.23 -15.70
CA SER A 198 -11.79 -2.09 -16.05
C SER A 198 -12.85 -2.52 -17.07
N LYS A 199 -14.04 -1.91 -17.02
CA LYS A 199 -15.15 -2.27 -17.90
C LYS A 199 -14.76 -2.09 -19.38
N GLY A 200 -14.84 -3.17 -20.15
CA GLY A 200 -14.49 -3.17 -21.56
C GLY A 200 -13.00 -3.07 -21.84
N ALA A 201 -12.15 -3.23 -20.81
CA ALA A 201 -10.70 -3.27 -20.98
C ALA A 201 -10.28 -4.48 -21.82
N GLN A 202 -9.39 -4.24 -22.76
CA GLN A 202 -8.79 -5.25 -23.63
C GLN A 202 -7.30 -4.95 -23.76
N GLY A 203 -6.45 -5.96 -23.57
CA GLY A 203 -5.01 -5.78 -23.71
C GLY A 203 -4.20 -6.69 -22.78
N ARG A 204 -2.94 -6.30 -22.56
CA ARG A 204 -1.98 -7.05 -21.75
C ARG A 204 -1.60 -6.24 -20.52
N CYS A 205 -1.68 -6.86 -19.34
CA CYS A 205 -1.20 -6.31 -18.08
C CYS A 205 -0.03 -7.14 -17.57
N VAL A 206 1.09 -6.51 -17.25
CA VAL A 206 2.31 -7.18 -16.78
C VAL A 206 2.40 -7.04 -15.26
N VAL A 207 2.46 -8.18 -14.57
CA VAL A 207 2.48 -8.25 -13.10
C VAL A 207 3.77 -8.93 -12.66
N GLU A 208 4.58 -8.20 -11.89
CA GLU A 208 5.75 -8.72 -11.19
C GLU A 208 5.32 -9.39 -9.88
N MET A 209 5.73 -10.65 -9.73
CA MET A 209 5.47 -11.43 -8.54
C MET A 209 6.54 -11.23 -7.48
N LYS A 210 6.13 -11.32 -6.21
CA LYS A 210 7.08 -11.39 -5.11
C LYS A 210 7.97 -12.64 -5.26
N PRO A 211 9.28 -12.55 -4.94
CA PRO A 211 10.14 -13.72 -4.91
C PRO A 211 9.62 -14.68 -3.85
N THR A 212 9.25 -15.89 -4.26
CA THR A 212 8.88 -16.95 -3.33
C THR A 212 10.16 -17.57 -2.79
N LYS A 213 10.43 -17.42 -1.49
CA LYS A 213 11.47 -18.21 -0.82
C LYS A 213 10.99 -19.66 -0.81
N LYS A 214 11.62 -20.50 -1.65
CA LYS A 214 11.42 -21.96 -1.63
C LYS A 214 11.95 -22.57 -0.35
#